data_AF-A0AAU2VXS5-F1
#
_entry.id   AF-A0AAU2VXS5-F1
#
_cell.length_a   1.000
_cell.length_b   1.000
_cell.length_c   1.000
_cell.angle_alpha   90.00
_cell.angle_beta   90.00
_cell.angle_gamma   90.00
#
_symmetry.space_group_name_H-M   'P 1'
#
loop_
_entity.id
_entity.type
_entity.pdbx_description
1 polymer ?
#
loop_
_entity_poly.entity_id
_entity_poly.type
_entity_poly.pdbx_seq_one_letter_code
_entity_poly.pdbx_strand_id
1 'polypeptide(L)'
;MTPARQFVIEADGGSRGNPGPAGYGAVVIDPVTGETLAEAAEYIGVATNNVAEYKGLIAGLRAAKALVPDSPDAPDSPDAPDSPDAPDGGGVRVHVRMDSKLVVEQMSGRWKIKHPDMKPLAAEAARILPASAVTYEWIPRERNKHADRLANEAMDAGRRGRQWEPSSSTAALDTPRSSVAATLPPVSGPPGDAAAGAARARAALNRPAPAATATPQTGWGAPDLGAPATLVLLRHGETALTPEKRFSGSGGTDPELSATGREQAAHAAEAFAARGTVQEIVSSPLRRCRETAGAVAARLGLEVRIEDGLRETDFGAWEGLTFGEVKERYGADLDAWLASAKAAPTGGGESFAEVARRVAAARDRLVSRYAGRTVLTVTHVTPIKTLVRLALGAPPESLFRMELSAASVSTVAYYADGNASVRLLNDTSHLR
;
A
#
# COMPACT_ATOMS: atom_id res chain seq x y z
N MET A 1 25.73 -23.81 -25.97
CA MET A 1 24.81 -23.44 -24.87
C MET A 1 23.93 -22.31 -25.37
N THR A 2 22.64 -22.56 -25.57
CA THR A 2 21.67 -21.51 -25.92
C THR A 2 21.43 -20.68 -24.65
N PRO A 3 21.61 -19.35 -24.67
CA PRO A 3 21.39 -18.52 -23.49
C PRO A 3 19.93 -18.63 -23.04
N ALA A 4 19.71 -18.64 -21.72
CA ALA A 4 18.37 -18.65 -21.15
C ALA A 4 17.58 -17.43 -21.64
N ARG A 5 16.36 -17.65 -22.15
CA ARG A 5 15.52 -16.58 -22.69
C ARG A 5 14.90 -15.80 -21.54
N GLN A 6 15.09 -14.48 -21.53
CA GLN A 6 14.68 -13.62 -20.41
C GLN A 6 13.44 -12.82 -20.79
N PHE A 7 12.50 -12.71 -19.85
CA PHE A 7 11.28 -11.93 -20.01
C PHE A 7 11.02 -11.08 -18.76
N VAL A 8 10.43 -9.91 -18.96
CA VAL A 8 9.73 -9.19 -17.89
C VAL A 8 8.24 -9.46 -18.02
N ILE A 9 7.56 -9.67 -16.91
CA ILE A 9 6.09 -9.75 -16.87
C ILE A 9 5.58 -8.61 -16.02
N GLU A 10 4.65 -7.83 -16.55
CA GLU A 10 3.84 -6.89 -15.78
C GLU A 10 2.41 -7.42 -15.68
N ALA A 11 1.86 -7.54 -14.48
CA ALA A 11 0.53 -8.09 -14.27
C ALA A 11 -0.26 -7.30 -13.21
N ASP A 12 -1.57 -7.21 -13.40
CA ASP A 12 -2.53 -6.57 -12.48
C ASP A 12 -3.87 -7.34 -12.50
N GLY A 13 -4.68 -7.11 -11.47
CA GLY A 13 -6.04 -7.62 -11.36
C GLY A 13 -6.93 -6.69 -10.55
N GLY A 14 -8.16 -6.53 -11.01
CA GLY A 14 -9.15 -5.64 -10.42
C GLY A 14 -10.46 -6.35 -10.09
N SER A 15 -11.16 -5.87 -9.06
CA SER A 15 -12.55 -6.25 -8.76
C SER A 15 -13.41 -5.04 -8.40
N ARG A 16 -14.52 -4.84 -9.13
CA ARG A 16 -15.51 -3.77 -8.85
C ARG A 16 -16.47 -4.20 -7.74
N GLY A 17 -16.17 -3.83 -6.48
CA GLY A 17 -17.00 -4.20 -5.31
C GLY A 17 -16.48 -5.37 -4.46
N ASN A 18 -15.20 -5.70 -4.57
CA ASN A 18 -14.43 -6.75 -3.88
C ASN A 18 -15.12 -7.53 -2.71
N PRO A 19 -15.72 -8.72 -2.95
CA PRO A 19 -15.79 -9.43 -4.24
C PRO A 19 -16.84 -8.83 -5.19
N GLY A 20 -16.51 -8.71 -6.46
CA GLY A 20 -17.42 -8.22 -7.49
C GLY A 20 -16.93 -8.59 -8.88
N PRO A 21 -17.54 -8.03 -9.96
CA PRO A 21 -17.05 -8.22 -11.32
C PRO A 21 -15.56 -7.91 -11.42
N ALA A 22 -14.79 -8.91 -11.82
CA ALA A 22 -13.34 -8.90 -11.73
C ALA A 22 -12.70 -9.32 -13.04
N GLY A 23 -11.50 -8.82 -13.28
CA GLY A 23 -10.70 -9.13 -14.46
C GLY A 23 -9.23 -8.88 -14.21
N TYR A 24 -8.38 -9.46 -15.05
CA TYR A 24 -6.93 -9.32 -14.96
C TYR A 24 -6.33 -8.86 -16.27
N GLY A 25 -5.11 -8.36 -16.20
CA GLY A 25 -4.27 -8.01 -17.33
C GLY A 25 -2.82 -8.43 -17.07
N ALA A 26 -2.14 -8.90 -18.11
CA ALA A 26 -0.74 -9.28 -18.06
C ALA A 26 -0.04 -8.97 -19.39
N VAL A 27 1.22 -8.56 -19.30
CA VAL A 27 2.06 -8.16 -20.43
C VAL A 27 3.40 -8.88 -20.31
N VAL A 28 3.86 -9.51 -21.38
CA VAL A 28 5.21 -10.09 -21.47
C VAL A 28 6.06 -9.15 -22.30
N ILE A 29 7.22 -8.76 -21.78
CA ILE A 29 8.06 -7.70 -22.32
C ILE A 29 9.48 -8.26 -22.54
N ASP A 30 10.10 -7.90 -23.66
CA ASP A 30 11.52 -8.13 -23.89
C ASP A 30 12.35 -7.20 -22.98
N PRO A 31 13.20 -7.72 -22.09
CA PRO A 31 13.94 -6.90 -21.14
C PRO A 31 15.02 -6.01 -21.78
N VAL A 32 15.43 -6.31 -23.01
CA VAL A 32 16.47 -5.57 -23.76
C VAL A 32 15.85 -4.47 -24.59
N THR A 33 14.80 -4.78 -25.35
CA THR A 33 14.18 -3.81 -26.27
C THR A 33 13.04 -3.03 -25.62
N GLY A 34 12.44 -3.55 -24.56
CA GLY A 34 11.21 -3.02 -23.95
C GLY A 34 9.95 -3.30 -24.77
N GLU A 35 10.03 -4.11 -25.82
CA GLU A 35 8.89 -4.44 -26.69
C GLU A 35 7.91 -5.39 -25.98
N THR A 36 6.61 -5.11 -26.12
CA THR A 36 5.54 -6.03 -25.71
C THR A 36 5.49 -7.22 -26.66
N LEU A 37 5.80 -8.41 -26.14
CA LEU A 37 5.82 -9.67 -26.89
C LEU A 37 4.47 -10.41 -26.83
N ALA A 38 3.73 -10.25 -25.73
CA ALA A 38 2.41 -10.84 -25.56
C ALA A 38 1.57 -10.04 -24.56
N GLU A 39 0.26 -10.07 -24.75
CA GLU A 39 -0.74 -9.54 -23.81
C GLU A 39 -1.77 -10.62 -23.50
N ALA A 40 -2.22 -10.67 -22.25
CA ALA A 40 -3.32 -11.53 -21.82
C ALA A 40 -4.24 -10.75 -20.89
N ALA A 41 -5.54 -10.79 -21.15
CA ALA A 41 -6.53 -10.18 -20.28
C ALA A 41 -7.84 -10.96 -20.34
N GLU A 42 -8.54 -11.06 -19.21
CA GLU A 42 -9.78 -11.84 -19.14
C GLU A 42 -10.71 -11.31 -18.05
N TYR A 43 -12.00 -11.31 -18.35
CA TYR A 43 -13.04 -11.15 -17.35
C TYR A 43 -13.31 -12.49 -16.66
N ILE A 44 -13.17 -12.54 -15.34
CA ILE A 44 -13.20 -13.79 -14.59
C ILE A 44 -14.47 -13.97 -13.75
N GLY A 45 -15.51 -13.20 -14.04
CA GLY A 45 -16.77 -13.22 -13.28
C GLY A 45 -16.65 -12.48 -11.95
N VAL A 46 -17.32 -12.99 -10.92
CA VAL A 46 -17.25 -12.42 -9.56
C VAL A 46 -16.06 -13.04 -8.82
N ALA A 47 -15.08 -12.22 -8.46
CA ALA A 47 -13.92 -12.64 -7.70
C ALA A 47 -13.43 -11.51 -6.78
N THR A 48 -12.48 -11.81 -5.90
CA THR A 48 -11.79 -10.78 -5.11
C THR A 48 -10.65 -10.16 -5.93
N ASN A 49 -10.18 -8.99 -5.50
CA ASN A 49 -9.03 -8.31 -6.12
C ASN A 49 -7.80 -9.22 -6.19
N ASN A 50 -7.46 -9.85 -5.06
CA ASN A 50 -6.28 -10.70 -4.95
C ASN A 50 -6.38 -11.96 -5.85
N VAL A 51 -7.59 -12.51 -6.01
CA VAL A 51 -7.82 -13.63 -6.94
C VAL A 51 -7.58 -13.19 -8.37
N ALA A 52 -8.04 -11.98 -8.75
CA ALA A 52 -7.78 -11.42 -10.07
C ALA A 52 -6.28 -11.20 -10.31
N GLU A 53 -5.55 -10.63 -9.35
CA GLU A 53 -4.10 -10.39 -9.45
C GLU A 53 -3.32 -11.70 -9.63
N TYR A 54 -3.66 -12.76 -8.87
CA TYR A 54 -3.07 -14.08 -9.05
C TYR A 54 -3.33 -14.67 -10.44
N LYS A 55 -4.54 -14.49 -10.97
CA LYS A 55 -4.87 -14.95 -12.31
C LYS A 55 -4.09 -14.19 -13.39
N GLY A 56 -3.88 -12.87 -13.20
CA GLY A 56 -3.00 -12.06 -14.05
C GLY A 56 -1.58 -12.58 -14.07
N LEU A 57 -1.00 -12.87 -12.89
CA LEU A 57 0.33 -13.49 -12.78
C LEU A 57 0.40 -14.82 -13.54
N ILE A 58 -0.56 -15.72 -13.30
CA ILE A 58 -0.63 -17.05 -13.94
C ILE A 58 -0.69 -16.90 -15.46
N ALA A 59 -1.52 -15.98 -15.97
CA ALA A 59 -1.65 -15.73 -17.39
C ALA A 59 -0.35 -15.22 -18.01
N GLY A 60 0.34 -14.28 -17.35
CA GLY A 60 1.64 -13.79 -17.77
C GLY A 60 2.69 -14.91 -17.83
N LEU A 61 2.78 -15.75 -16.79
CA LEU A 61 3.75 -16.85 -16.73
C LEU A 61 3.52 -17.86 -17.85
N ARG A 62 2.24 -18.18 -18.15
CA ARG A 62 1.87 -19.04 -19.28
C ARG A 62 2.27 -18.42 -20.61
N ALA A 63 2.00 -17.12 -20.81
CA ALA A 63 2.36 -16.41 -22.03
C ALA A 63 3.89 -16.40 -22.23
N ALA A 64 4.67 -16.12 -21.19
CA ALA A 64 6.13 -16.15 -21.27
C ALA A 64 6.69 -17.53 -21.60
N LYS A 65 6.12 -18.60 -21.01
CA LYS A 65 6.50 -19.98 -21.33
C LYS A 65 6.18 -20.34 -22.79
N ALA A 66 5.01 -19.95 -23.29
CA ALA A 66 4.58 -20.25 -24.66
C ALA A 66 5.44 -19.57 -25.74
N LEU A 67 6.16 -18.50 -25.39
CA LEU A 67 7.10 -17.83 -26.31
C LEU A 67 8.38 -18.63 -26.55
N VAL A 68 8.67 -19.66 -25.75
CA VAL A 68 9.85 -20.53 -25.94
C VAL A 68 9.42 -21.83 -26.62
N PRO A 69 9.94 -22.16 -27.81
CA PRO A 69 9.60 -23.41 -28.47
C PRO A 69 10.12 -24.60 -27.66
N ASP A 70 9.31 -25.67 -27.54
CA ASP A 70 9.75 -26.94 -26.96
C ASP A 70 10.96 -27.46 -27.75
N SER A 71 12.08 -27.70 -27.07
CA SER A 71 13.24 -28.34 -27.69
C SER A 71 12.94 -29.84 -27.84
N PRO A 72 13.03 -30.42 -29.04
CA PRO A 72 12.76 -31.85 -29.26
C PRO A 72 13.84 -32.80 -28.70
N ASP A 73 14.88 -32.28 -28.02
CA ASP A 73 16.06 -33.05 -27.60
C ASP A 73 16.18 -33.23 -26.08
N ALA A 74 15.07 -33.43 -25.37
CA ALA A 74 15.13 -33.95 -24.00
C ALA A 74 15.24 -35.49 -24.05
N PRO A 75 16.31 -36.12 -23.54
CA PRO A 75 16.45 -37.56 -23.60
C PRO A 75 15.43 -38.23 -22.67
N ASP A 76 14.47 -38.93 -23.27
CA ASP A 76 13.69 -39.98 -22.61
C ASP A 76 14.63 -41.13 -22.24
N SER A 77 15.25 -41.07 -21.05
CA SER A 77 15.87 -42.24 -20.45
C SER A 77 15.81 -42.15 -18.93
N PRO A 78 15.21 -43.14 -18.23
CA PRO A 78 15.01 -43.10 -16.79
C PRO A 78 16.28 -43.37 -15.94
N ASP A 79 17.46 -43.45 -16.57
CA ASP A 79 18.72 -43.90 -15.95
C ASP A 79 19.87 -42.87 -16.04
N ALA A 80 19.59 -41.56 -15.97
CA ALA A 80 20.65 -40.55 -15.84
C ALA A 80 21.03 -40.34 -14.36
N PRO A 81 22.32 -40.39 -13.97
CA PRO A 81 22.73 -40.24 -12.58
C PRO A 81 22.54 -38.79 -12.10
N ASP A 82 22.03 -38.63 -10.87
CA ASP A 82 22.07 -37.38 -10.11
C ASP A 82 23.53 -36.87 -10.03
N SER A 83 23.91 -35.98 -10.95
CA SER A 83 25.16 -35.23 -10.91
C SER A 83 24.82 -33.74 -10.87
N PRO A 84 25.32 -32.98 -9.87
CA PRO A 84 24.97 -31.57 -9.67
C PRO A 84 25.58 -30.62 -10.73
N ASP A 85 26.33 -31.15 -11.70
CA ASP A 85 27.04 -30.39 -12.75
C ASP A 85 26.42 -30.57 -14.15
N ALA A 86 25.15 -30.97 -14.26
CA ALA A 86 24.46 -30.98 -15.56
C ALA A 86 24.38 -29.54 -16.14
N PRO A 87 24.86 -29.30 -17.38
CA PRO A 87 24.88 -27.96 -17.95
C PRO A 87 23.46 -27.43 -18.18
N ASP A 88 23.18 -26.26 -17.61
CA ASP A 88 21.92 -25.49 -17.62
C ASP A 88 21.39 -25.33 -19.06
N GLY A 89 20.54 -26.26 -19.50
CA GLY A 89 19.95 -26.28 -20.84
C GLY A 89 18.87 -25.22 -20.99
N GLY A 90 19.11 -24.19 -21.80
CA GLY A 90 18.09 -23.39 -22.52
C GLY A 90 16.84 -22.94 -21.76
N GLY A 91 16.94 -22.61 -20.47
CA GLY A 91 15.78 -22.31 -19.63
C GLY A 91 15.13 -20.94 -19.89
N VAL A 92 13.88 -20.78 -19.43
CA VAL A 92 13.19 -19.49 -19.38
C VAL A 92 13.55 -18.79 -18.06
N ARG A 93 13.90 -17.51 -18.08
CA ARG A 93 13.99 -16.68 -16.86
C ARG A 93 13.00 -15.53 -16.94
N VAL A 94 12.29 -15.30 -15.86
CA VAL A 94 11.21 -14.33 -15.78
C VAL A 94 11.42 -13.40 -14.59
N HIS A 95 11.27 -12.12 -14.84
CA HIS A 95 11.21 -11.09 -13.82
C HIS A 95 9.80 -10.49 -13.79
N VAL A 96 9.02 -10.88 -12.79
CA VAL A 96 7.65 -10.43 -12.60
C VAL A 96 7.66 -9.11 -11.84
N ARG A 97 6.93 -8.11 -12.34
CA ARG A 97 6.68 -6.82 -11.72
C ARG A 97 5.17 -6.64 -11.53
N MET A 98 4.73 -6.36 -10.31
CA MET A 98 3.32 -6.11 -10.01
C MET A 98 3.17 -5.01 -8.97
N ASP A 99 2.06 -4.29 -8.99
CA ASP A 99 1.70 -3.31 -7.96
C ASP A 99 0.98 -3.93 -6.76
N SER A 100 0.65 -5.22 -6.84
CA SER A 100 0.20 -6.01 -5.70
C SER A 100 1.37 -6.48 -4.83
N LYS A 101 1.65 -5.72 -3.77
CA LYS A 101 2.64 -6.12 -2.77
C LYS A 101 2.29 -7.47 -2.14
N LEU A 102 1.00 -7.76 -1.94
CA LEU A 102 0.55 -9.05 -1.40
C LEU A 102 0.99 -10.23 -2.27
N VAL A 103 0.69 -10.18 -3.58
CA VAL A 103 1.03 -11.27 -4.51
C VAL A 103 2.54 -11.41 -4.65
N VAL A 104 3.27 -10.30 -4.81
CA VAL A 104 4.74 -10.30 -4.92
C VAL A 104 5.38 -10.96 -3.71
N GLU A 105 4.97 -10.56 -2.50
CA GLU A 105 5.56 -11.09 -1.26
C GLU A 105 5.19 -12.55 -1.02
N GLN A 106 3.97 -12.96 -1.37
CA GLN A 106 3.53 -14.35 -1.26
C GLN A 106 4.27 -15.26 -2.24
N MET A 107 4.39 -14.85 -3.50
CA MET A 107 5.05 -15.63 -4.54
C MET A 107 6.57 -15.65 -4.40
N SER A 108 7.14 -14.63 -3.75
CA SER A 108 8.54 -14.63 -3.32
C SER A 108 8.81 -15.56 -2.12
N GLY A 109 7.78 -16.18 -1.55
CA GLY A 109 7.90 -17.01 -0.34
C GLY A 109 8.14 -16.22 0.95
N ARG A 110 8.11 -14.87 0.91
CA ARG A 110 8.30 -14.02 2.08
C ARG A 110 7.05 -13.97 2.94
N TRP A 111 5.86 -14.06 2.34
CA TRP A 111 4.58 -14.04 3.05
C TRP A 111 3.80 -15.35 2.88
N LYS A 112 3.24 -15.87 3.97
CA LYS A 112 2.42 -17.09 3.92
C LYS A 112 1.06 -16.85 3.29
N ILE A 113 0.67 -17.74 2.37
CA ILE A 113 -0.66 -17.75 1.75
C ILE A 113 -1.65 -18.44 2.69
N LYS A 114 -2.43 -17.64 3.42
CA LYS A 114 -3.43 -18.14 4.38
C LYS A 114 -4.79 -18.38 3.73
N HIS A 115 -5.19 -17.52 2.80
CA HIS A 115 -6.53 -17.55 2.20
C HIS A 115 -6.76 -18.83 1.39
N PRO A 116 -7.85 -19.58 1.61
CA PRO A 116 -8.10 -20.86 0.94
C PRO A 116 -8.12 -20.72 -0.59
N ASP A 117 -8.73 -19.66 -1.12
CA ASP A 117 -8.84 -19.44 -2.57
C ASP A 117 -7.51 -19.08 -3.25
N MET A 118 -6.52 -18.59 -2.50
CA MET A 118 -5.22 -18.17 -3.06
C MET A 118 -4.20 -19.30 -3.10
N LYS A 119 -4.30 -20.29 -2.19
CA LYS A 119 -3.44 -21.47 -2.17
C LYS A 119 -3.43 -22.26 -3.49
N PRO A 120 -4.58 -22.60 -4.10
CA PRO A 120 -4.59 -23.32 -5.37
C PRO A 120 -3.99 -22.48 -6.51
N LEU A 121 -4.20 -21.16 -6.51
CA LEU A 121 -3.64 -20.26 -7.53
C LEU A 121 -2.11 -20.17 -7.43
N ALA A 122 -1.56 -20.10 -6.22
CA ALA A 122 -0.12 -20.12 -6.03
C ALA A 122 0.51 -21.46 -6.43
N ALA A 123 -0.16 -22.57 -6.11
CA ALA A 123 0.27 -23.90 -6.55
C ALA A 123 0.17 -24.06 -8.07
N GLU A 124 -0.78 -23.38 -8.72
CA GLU A 124 -0.85 -23.31 -10.18
C GLU A 124 0.31 -22.49 -10.75
N ALA A 125 0.58 -21.29 -10.24
CA ALA A 125 1.70 -20.46 -10.67
C ALA A 125 3.05 -21.19 -10.54
N ALA A 126 3.29 -21.86 -9.42
CA ALA A 126 4.51 -22.62 -9.15
C ALA A 126 4.71 -23.85 -10.07
N ARG A 127 3.66 -24.34 -10.72
CA ARG A 127 3.74 -25.44 -11.70
C ARG A 127 4.10 -24.98 -13.11
N ILE A 128 4.00 -23.67 -13.41
CA ILE A 128 4.23 -23.17 -14.78
C ILE A 128 5.73 -23.10 -15.08
N LEU A 129 6.50 -22.49 -14.18
CA LEU A 129 7.95 -22.36 -14.23
C LEU A 129 8.56 -22.73 -12.87
N PRO A 130 9.76 -23.32 -12.86
CA PRO A 130 10.44 -23.62 -11.60
C PRO A 130 10.75 -22.34 -10.82
N ALA A 131 10.79 -22.43 -9.49
CA ALA A 131 11.02 -21.26 -8.63
C ALA A 131 12.37 -20.56 -8.93
N SER A 132 13.40 -21.31 -9.37
CA SER A 132 14.70 -20.76 -9.78
C SER A 132 14.63 -19.89 -11.04
N ALA A 133 13.59 -20.02 -11.84
CA ALA A 133 13.38 -19.28 -13.09
C ALA A 133 12.62 -17.97 -12.89
N VAL A 134 12.00 -17.73 -11.73
CA VAL A 134 11.09 -16.58 -11.54
C VAL A 134 11.54 -15.71 -10.38
N THR A 135 11.68 -14.42 -10.63
CA THR A 135 11.90 -13.39 -9.61
C THR A 135 10.72 -12.42 -9.58
N TYR A 136 10.47 -11.80 -8.43
CA TYR A 136 9.33 -10.91 -8.24
C TYR A 136 9.80 -9.56 -7.67
N GLU A 137 9.33 -8.47 -8.26
CA GLU A 137 9.53 -7.08 -7.84
C GLU A 137 8.16 -6.42 -7.63
N TRP A 138 8.02 -5.70 -6.52
CA TRP A 138 6.89 -4.80 -6.35
C TRP A 138 7.21 -3.46 -7.02
N ILE A 139 6.29 -2.97 -7.86
CA ILE A 139 6.40 -1.67 -8.50
C ILE A 139 5.22 -0.77 -8.10
N PRO A 140 5.41 0.56 -7.97
CA PRO A 140 4.29 1.49 -7.80
C PRO A 140 3.26 1.40 -8.93
N ARG A 141 1.98 1.63 -8.62
CA ARG A 141 0.87 1.53 -9.59
C ARG A 141 1.03 2.42 -10.82
N GLU A 142 1.63 3.60 -10.66
CA GLU A 142 1.94 4.50 -11.77
C GLU A 142 2.92 3.91 -12.79
N ARG A 143 3.64 2.86 -12.43
CA ARG A 143 4.54 2.09 -13.30
C ARG A 143 3.91 0.82 -13.88
N ASN A 144 2.72 0.40 -13.42
CA ASN A 144 2.02 -0.81 -13.89
C ASN A 144 0.80 -0.49 -14.79
N LYS A 145 0.83 0.65 -15.50
CA LYS A 145 -0.33 1.20 -16.23
C LYS A 145 -0.83 0.29 -17.36
N HIS A 146 0.07 -0.48 -17.99
CA HIS A 146 -0.29 -1.33 -19.11
C HIS A 146 -1.15 -2.51 -18.66
N ALA A 147 -0.72 -3.23 -17.63
CA ALA A 147 -1.49 -4.34 -17.06
C ALA A 147 -2.80 -3.86 -16.40
N ASP A 148 -2.78 -2.71 -15.71
CA ASP A 148 -3.99 -2.07 -15.15
C ASP A 148 -5.02 -1.74 -16.24
N ARG A 149 -4.57 -1.18 -17.37
CA ARG A 149 -5.45 -0.91 -18.52
C ARG A 149 -6.10 -2.18 -19.05
N LEU A 150 -5.31 -3.24 -19.25
CA LEU A 150 -5.81 -4.54 -19.73
C LEU A 150 -6.84 -5.14 -18.76
N ALA A 151 -6.60 -5.09 -17.45
CA ALA A 151 -7.55 -5.56 -16.45
C ALA A 151 -8.89 -4.79 -16.50
N ASN A 152 -8.82 -3.47 -16.71
CA ASN A 152 -10.02 -2.63 -16.85
C ASN A 152 -10.78 -2.89 -18.16
N GLU A 153 -10.08 -3.00 -19.28
CA GLU A 153 -10.67 -3.37 -20.58
C GLU A 153 -11.38 -4.72 -20.50
N ALA A 154 -10.78 -5.70 -19.82
CA ALA A 154 -11.36 -7.00 -19.61
C ALA A 154 -12.65 -6.93 -18.78
N MET A 155 -12.65 -6.22 -17.65
CA MET A 155 -13.86 -6.01 -16.84
C MET A 155 -14.98 -5.30 -17.62
N ASP A 156 -14.62 -4.34 -18.47
CA ASP A 156 -15.59 -3.64 -19.32
C ASP A 156 -16.14 -4.51 -20.44
N ALA A 157 -15.33 -5.36 -21.06
CA ALA A 157 -15.79 -6.36 -22.02
C ALA A 157 -16.77 -7.33 -21.36
N GLY A 158 -16.40 -7.86 -20.18
CA GLY A 158 -17.25 -8.76 -19.41
C GLY A 158 -18.58 -8.14 -19.01
N ARG A 159 -18.60 -6.87 -18.62
CA ARG A 159 -19.84 -6.12 -18.33
C ARG A 159 -20.77 -6.02 -19.54
N ARG A 160 -20.22 -6.01 -20.75
CA ARG A 160 -20.95 -6.02 -22.02
C ARG A 160 -21.29 -7.44 -22.51
N GLY A 161 -20.99 -8.48 -21.72
CA GLY A 161 -21.20 -9.87 -22.10
C GLY A 161 -20.25 -10.36 -23.20
N ARG A 162 -19.10 -9.72 -23.38
CA ARG A 162 -18.07 -10.09 -24.37
C ARG A 162 -16.80 -10.54 -23.65
N GLN A 163 -16.03 -11.42 -24.31
CA GLN A 163 -14.64 -11.64 -23.91
C GLN A 163 -13.77 -10.49 -24.42
N TRP A 164 -12.64 -10.27 -23.74
CA TRP A 164 -11.64 -9.32 -24.22
C TRP A 164 -10.86 -9.95 -25.37
N GLU A 165 -10.60 -9.19 -26.42
CA GLU A 165 -9.75 -9.60 -27.54
C GLU A 165 -8.62 -8.57 -27.70
N PRO A 166 -7.37 -8.99 -28.03
CA PRO A 166 -6.27 -8.06 -28.27
C PRO A 166 -6.58 -7.00 -29.34
N SER A 167 -7.34 -7.37 -30.37
CA SER A 167 -7.83 -6.49 -31.46
C SER A 167 -8.78 -5.39 -30.98
N SER A 168 -9.40 -5.57 -29.82
CA SER A 168 -10.37 -4.64 -29.22
C SER A 168 -9.74 -3.63 -28.26
N SER A 169 -8.43 -3.73 -28.04
CA SER A 169 -7.70 -2.82 -27.17
C SER A 169 -7.62 -1.41 -27.78
N THR A 170 -8.02 -0.39 -27.02
CA THR A 170 -8.19 0.98 -27.54
C THR A 170 -6.93 1.85 -27.45
N ALA A 171 -5.76 1.25 -27.25
CA ALA A 171 -4.50 1.98 -27.13
C ALA A 171 -3.72 2.01 -28.45
N ALA A 172 -3.25 3.19 -28.85
CA ALA A 172 -2.10 3.27 -29.74
C ALA A 172 -0.90 2.66 -29.01
N LEU A 173 -0.21 1.71 -29.66
CA LEU A 173 1.09 1.22 -29.20
C LEU A 173 2.08 2.39 -29.26
N ASP A 174 2.21 3.18 -28.20
CA ASP A 174 3.32 4.12 -28.03
C ASP A 174 4.59 3.32 -27.73
N THR A 175 5.10 2.65 -28.75
CA THR A 175 6.46 2.13 -28.82
C THR A 175 6.94 2.40 -30.25
N PRO A 176 8.00 3.20 -30.47
CA PRO A 176 8.37 3.58 -31.83
C PRO A 176 8.84 2.37 -32.63
N ARG A 177 8.09 2.03 -33.69
CA ARG A 177 8.65 1.32 -34.85
C ARG A 177 9.59 2.29 -35.59
N SER A 178 10.90 2.12 -35.48
CA SER A 178 11.79 2.46 -36.59
C SER A 178 13.14 1.75 -36.46
N SER A 179 13.43 0.95 -37.48
CA SER A 179 14.67 0.27 -37.73
C SER A 179 15.62 1.13 -38.59
N VAL A 180 16.91 1.06 -38.24
CA VAL A 180 18.15 1.23 -39.04
C VAL A 180 18.69 2.64 -39.40
N ALA A 181 19.91 2.89 -38.85
CA ALA A 181 21.09 3.60 -39.37
C ALA A 181 20.97 4.99 -40.04
N ALA A 182 21.54 6.03 -39.40
CA ALA A 182 22.77 6.73 -39.83
C ALA A 182 22.93 8.11 -39.16
N THR A 183 24.11 8.34 -38.56
CA THR A 183 24.79 9.63 -38.29
C THR A 183 24.15 10.65 -37.34
N LEU A 184 24.77 10.82 -36.15
CA LEU A 184 24.59 12.01 -35.30
C LEU A 184 25.69 13.05 -35.59
N PRO A 185 25.38 14.36 -35.60
CA PRO A 185 26.38 15.44 -35.64
C PRO A 185 27.01 15.66 -34.25
N PRO A 186 28.21 16.26 -34.17
CA PRO A 186 29.02 16.25 -32.96
C PRO A 186 28.51 17.25 -31.91
N VAL A 187 28.62 16.85 -30.64
CA VAL A 187 28.36 17.69 -29.47
C VAL A 187 29.61 18.52 -29.17
N SER A 188 29.49 19.84 -29.21
CA SER A 188 30.52 20.78 -28.78
C SER A 188 30.12 21.48 -27.47
N GLY A 189 30.86 21.20 -26.40
CA GLY A 189 30.79 21.84 -25.07
C GLY A 189 32.11 21.59 -24.30
N PRO A 190 32.52 22.48 -23.38
CA PRO A 190 33.91 22.58 -22.92
C PRO A 190 34.36 21.41 -22.03
N PRO A 191 35.67 21.10 -21.98
CA PRO A 191 36.20 19.93 -21.28
C PRO A 191 36.13 20.15 -19.76
N GLY A 192 35.17 19.51 -19.11
CA GLY A 192 35.15 19.34 -17.66
C GLY A 192 35.94 18.08 -17.27
N ASP A 193 36.88 18.24 -16.36
CA ASP A 193 37.89 17.25 -15.95
C ASP A 193 37.28 15.87 -15.57
N ALA A 194 37.44 14.89 -16.48
CA ALA A 194 36.91 13.54 -16.35
C ALA A 194 37.48 12.78 -15.13
N ALA A 195 38.61 13.21 -14.57
CA ALA A 195 39.19 12.62 -13.38
C ALA A 195 38.38 12.92 -12.10
N ALA A 196 37.80 14.12 -11.99
CA ALA A 196 36.99 14.52 -10.84
C ALA A 196 35.63 13.79 -10.78
N GLY A 197 35.07 13.45 -11.94
CA GLY A 197 33.84 12.65 -12.07
C GLY A 197 34.05 11.18 -11.68
N ALA A 198 35.16 10.58 -12.12
CA ALA A 198 35.49 9.18 -11.82
C ALA A 198 35.82 8.95 -10.33
N ALA A 199 36.42 9.93 -9.65
CA ALA A 199 36.74 9.86 -8.23
C ALA A 199 35.48 9.90 -7.32
N ARG A 200 34.47 10.71 -7.68
CA ARG A 200 33.19 10.77 -6.94
C ARG A 200 32.34 9.52 -7.15
N ALA A 201 32.38 8.92 -8.33
CA ALA A 201 31.70 7.64 -8.61
C ALA A 201 32.35 6.47 -7.84
N ARG A 202 33.69 6.42 -7.74
CA ARG A 202 34.41 5.38 -6.98
C ARG A 202 34.25 5.51 -5.46
N ALA A 203 34.14 6.72 -4.92
CA ALA A 203 33.86 6.93 -3.50
C ALA A 203 32.42 6.52 -3.10
N ALA A 204 31.46 6.64 -4.02
CA ALA A 204 30.08 6.19 -3.80
C ALA A 204 29.93 4.66 -3.82
N LEU A 205 30.79 3.95 -4.57
CA LEU A 205 30.76 2.49 -4.71
C LEU A 205 31.49 1.74 -3.57
N ASN A 206 32.26 2.43 -2.72
CA ASN A 206 33.06 1.82 -1.64
C ASN A 206 32.48 2.02 -0.23
N ARG A 207 31.19 2.37 -0.10
CA ARG A 207 30.52 2.34 1.21
C ARG A 207 30.19 0.89 1.60
N PRO A 208 30.53 0.45 2.83
CA PRO A 208 30.08 -0.87 3.29
C PRO A 208 28.56 -0.92 3.27
N ALA A 209 28.02 -2.00 2.68
CA ALA A 209 26.59 -2.27 2.67
C ALA A 209 26.05 -2.32 4.12
N PRO A 210 24.87 -1.73 4.41
CA PRO A 210 24.21 -2.00 5.68
C PRO A 210 23.97 -3.52 5.78
N ALA A 211 24.20 -4.07 6.97
CA ALA A 211 24.04 -5.49 7.25
C ALA A 211 22.70 -6.02 6.71
N ALA A 212 22.75 -7.22 6.11
CA ALA A 212 21.60 -7.91 5.54
C ALA A 212 20.38 -7.85 6.47
N THR A 213 19.30 -7.24 6.00
CA THR A 213 18.00 -7.27 6.68
C THR A 213 17.48 -8.70 6.67
N ALA A 214 17.33 -9.28 7.86
CA ALA A 214 16.75 -10.61 8.06
C ALA A 214 15.34 -10.69 7.46
N THR A 215 15.05 -11.80 6.79
CA THR A 215 13.74 -12.17 6.23
C THR A 215 12.67 -12.33 7.33
N PRO A 216 11.43 -11.82 7.15
CA PRO A 216 10.37 -12.01 8.14
C PRO A 216 9.91 -13.48 8.14
N GLN A 217 9.91 -14.13 9.32
CA GLN A 217 9.27 -15.44 9.50
C GLN A 217 7.79 -15.27 9.88
N THR A 218 6.93 -16.24 9.54
CA THR A 218 5.53 -16.27 10.02
C THR A 218 5.27 -17.52 10.87
N GLY A 219 5.01 -17.33 12.17
CA GLY A 219 4.59 -18.35 13.14
C GLY A 219 3.91 -17.72 14.36
N TRP A 220 3.27 -18.53 15.21
CA TRP A 220 2.78 -18.11 16.55
C TRP A 220 3.89 -18.13 17.62
N GLY A 221 5.15 -18.33 17.20
CA GLY A 221 6.35 -17.99 17.96
C GLY A 221 6.99 -16.77 17.32
N ALA A 222 7.59 -15.88 18.13
CA ALA A 222 8.14 -14.61 17.66
C ALA A 222 9.32 -14.83 16.69
N PRO A 223 9.20 -14.46 15.41
CA PRO A 223 10.35 -13.90 14.71
C PRO A 223 10.75 -12.64 15.46
N ASP A 224 12.03 -12.33 15.56
CA ASP A 224 12.43 -10.98 15.94
C ASP A 224 12.04 -10.02 14.79
N LEU A 225 10.77 -9.60 14.77
CA LEU A 225 10.22 -8.60 13.85
C LEU A 225 10.82 -7.20 14.11
N GLY A 226 11.83 -7.12 14.99
CA GLY A 226 12.24 -5.91 15.66
C GLY A 226 11.18 -5.47 16.67
N ALA A 227 11.58 -4.56 17.55
CA ALA A 227 10.62 -3.93 18.46
C ALA A 227 9.70 -2.97 17.65
N PRO A 228 8.37 -3.15 17.67
CA PRO A 228 7.46 -2.31 16.90
C PRO A 228 7.40 -0.90 17.48
N ALA A 229 7.10 0.08 16.62
CA ALA A 229 6.56 1.34 17.11
C ALA A 229 5.10 1.10 17.52
N THR A 230 4.81 1.25 18.82
CA THR A 230 3.45 1.08 19.35
C THR A 230 2.78 2.44 19.42
N LEU A 231 1.87 2.70 18.48
CA LEU A 231 1.09 3.93 18.47
C LEU A 231 -0.16 3.75 19.35
N VAL A 232 -0.19 4.47 20.46
CA VAL A 232 -1.35 4.61 21.33
C VAL A 232 -2.14 5.81 20.81
N LEU A 233 -3.23 5.55 20.11
CA LEU A 233 -4.02 6.57 19.44
C LEU A 233 -5.07 7.13 20.39
N LEU A 234 -4.95 8.40 20.75
CA LEU A 234 -5.92 9.11 21.59
C LEU A 234 -6.71 10.09 20.73
N ARG A 235 -8.04 9.93 20.68
CA ARG A 235 -8.89 10.99 20.11
C ARG A 235 -8.87 12.18 21.06
N HIS A 236 -8.84 13.41 20.54
CA HIS A 236 -9.00 14.60 21.39
C HIS A 236 -10.24 14.50 22.30
N GLY A 237 -10.18 15.18 23.45
CA GLY A 237 -11.34 15.35 24.33
C GLY A 237 -12.46 16.13 23.66
N GLU A 238 -13.64 16.10 24.25
CA GLU A 238 -14.83 16.77 23.73
C GLU A 238 -14.59 18.27 23.46
N THR A 239 -15.16 18.77 22.37
CA THR A 239 -15.31 20.20 22.07
C THR A 239 -16.80 20.57 22.06
N ALA A 240 -17.13 21.86 22.05
CA ALA A 240 -18.52 22.31 21.95
C ALA A 240 -19.28 21.73 20.72
N LEU A 241 -18.56 21.40 19.64
CA LEU A 241 -19.13 20.83 18.41
C LEU A 241 -19.36 19.32 18.47
N THR A 242 -18.75 18.62 19.43
CA THR A 242 -18.75 17.15 19.48
C THR A 242 -20.11 16.57 19.84
N PRO A 243 -20.85 17.06 20.86
CA PRO A 243 -22.19 16.55 21.18
C PRO A 243 -23.19 16.75 20.04
N GLU A 244 -23.06 17.84 19.30
CA GLU A 244 -23.90 18.17 18.15
C GLU A 244 -23.52 17.39 16.88
N LYS A 245 -22.45 16.57 16.92
CA LYS A 245 -21.92 15.80 15.78
C LYS A 245 -21.70 16.67 14.54
N ARG A 246 -21.21 17.90 14.76
CA ARG A 246 -20.86 18.80 13.66
C ARG A 246 -19.53 18.39 13.03
N PHE A 247 -19.42 18.60 11.73
CA PHE A 247 -18.15 18.48 11.03
C PHE A 247 -17.18 19.53 11.59
N SER A 248 -16.03 19.07 12.07
CA SER A 248 -14.98 19.90 12.67
C SER A 248 -13.63 19.39 12.19
N GLY A 249 -13.26 19.84 11.00
CA GLY A 249 -12.08 19.42 10.29
C GLY A 249 -10.88 20.30 10.54
N SER A 250 -9.95 20.31 9.60
CA SER A 250 -8.77 21.19 9.62
C SER A 250 -9.00 22.55 8.96
N GLY A 251 -10.04 22.70 8.14
CA GLY A 251 -10.39 23.97 7.48
C GLY A 251 -11.31 24.86 8.31
N GLY A 252 -11.86 24.33 9.41
CA GLY A 252 -12.84 25.01 10.26
C GLY A 252 -12.24 25.89 11.37
N THR A 253 -13.06 26.16 12.39
CA THR A 253 -12.80 27.15 13.47
C THR A 253 -11.77 26.71 14.52
N ASP A 254 -11.15 25.54 14.38
CA ASP A 254 -10.22 24.91 15.34
C ASP A 254 -10.62 25.08 16.83
N PRO A 255 -11.78 24.55 17.24
CA PRO A 255 -12.31 24.80 18.59
C PRO A 255 -11.41 24.23 19.69
N GLU A 256 -11.48 24.87 20.85
CA GLU A 256 -10.88 24.39 22.09
C GLU A 256 -11.69 23.26 22.75
N LEU A 257 -11.11 22.63 23.76
CA LEU A 257 -11.82 21.64 24.58
C LEU A 257 -12.95 22.28 25.40
N SER A 258 -14.07 21.57 25.53
CA SER A 258 -15.12 21.91 26.50
C SER A 258 -14.64 21.65 27.94
N ALA A 259 -15.45 22.02 28.95
CA ALA A 259 -15.16 21.64 30.33
C ALA A 259 -15.05 20.12 30.48
N THR A 260 -16.04 19.39 29.93
CA THR A 260 -16.01 17.92 29.82
C THR A 260 -14.77 17.41 29.09
N GLY A 261 -14.37 18.06 27.99
CA GLY A 261 -13.18 17.67 27.24
C GLY A 261 -11.88 17.80 28.04
N ARG A 262 -11.77 18.83 28.89
CA ARG A 262 -10.63 19.00 29.80
C ARG A 262 -10.61 17.94 30.90
N GLU A 263 -11.76 17.60 31.48
CA GLU A 263 -11.87 16.50 32.45
C GLU A 263 -11.48 15.16 31.83
N GLN A 264 -11.96 14.87 30.62
CA GLN A 264 -11.59 13.68 29.85
C GLN A 264 -10.08 13.61 29.60
N ALA A 265 -9.46 14.73 29.21
CA ALA A 265 -8.02 14.79 28.99
C ALA A 265 -7.23 14.55 30.30
N ALA A 266 -7.71 15.07 31.42
CA ALA A 266 -7.12 14.82 32.74
C ALA A 266 -7.23 13.34 33.16
N HIS A 267 -8.37 12.71 32.95
CA HIS A 267 -8.55 11.27 33.22
C HIS A 267 -7.65 10.40 32.34
N ALA A 268 -7.51 10.74 31.06
CA ALA A 268 -6.57 10.06 30.17
C ALA A 268 -5.12 10.24 30.66
N ALA A 269 -4.75 11.43 31.12
CA ALA A 269 -3.42 11.71 31.67
C ALA A 269 -3.11 10.84 32.90
N GLU A 270 -4.04 10.73 33.85
CA GLU A 270 -3.88 9.85 35.02
C GLU A 270 -3.78 8.37 34.61
N ALA A 271 -4.60 7.92 33.66
CA ALA A 271 -4.56 6.54 33.18
C ALA A 271 -3.23 6.21 32.49
N PHE A 272 -2.67 7.13 31.69
CA PHE A 272 -1.36 6.91 31.08
C PHE A 272 -0.22 6.96 32.10
N ALA A 273 -0.31 7.84 33.11
CA ALA A 273 0.67 7.89 34.19
C ALA A 273 0.68 6.59 35.00
N ALA A 274 -0.49 6.06 35.34
CA ALA A 274 -0.63 4.79 36.04
C ALA A 274 -0.09 3.61 35.22
N ARG A 275 -0.30 3.61 33.89
CA ARG A 275 0.24 2.56 33.01
C ARG A 275 1.76 2.67 32.82
N GLY A 276 2.33 3.87 32.84
CA GLY A 276 3.79 4.09 32.79
C GLY A 276 4.50 3.62 31.51
N THR A 277 3.77 3.42 30.40
CA THR A 277 4.33 2.84 29.16
C THR A 277 4.62 3.86 28.06
N VAL A 278 4.02 5.04 28.11
CA VAL A 278 4.19 6.09 27.09
C VAL A 278 5.58 6.69 27.21
N GLN A 279 6.32 6.73 26.11
CA GLN A 279 7.70 7.25 26.06
C GLN A 279 7.82 8.55 25.25
N GLU A 280 6.87 8.80 24.36
CA GLU A 280 6.87 9.93 23.43
C GLU A 280 5.43 10.40 23.20
N ILE A 281 5.25 11.69 22.97
CA ILE A 281 3.94 12.28 22.64
C ILE A 281 4.03 13.01 21.32
N VAL A 282 3.13 12.65 20.41
CA VAL A 282 2.93 13.31 19.13
C VAL A 282 1.48 13.78 19.05
N SER A 283 1.25 14.98 18.53
CA SER A 283 -0.09 15.55 18.38
C SER A 283 -0.31 16.09 16.97
N SER A 284 -1.55 15.99 16.51
CA SER A 284 -2.09 16.87 15.47
C SER A 284 -1.83 18.34 15.83
N PRO A 285 -1.64 19.22 14.83
CA PRO A 285 -1.49 20.65 15.07
C PRO A 285 -2.75 21.29 15.64
N LEU A 286 -3.96 20.77 15.40
CA LEU A 286 -5.23 21.39 15.84
C LEU A 286 -5.35 21.55 17.37
N ARG A 287 -5.90 22.70 17.81
CA ARG A 287 -5.94 23.17 19.21
C ARG A 287 -6.47 22.13 20.18
N ARG A 288 -7.62 21.52 19.90
CA ARG A 288 -8.21 20.45 20.72
C ARG A 288 -7.27 19.26 20.96
N CYS A 289 -6.45 18.89 19.98
CA CYS A 289 -5.42 17.86 20.16
C CYS A 289 -4.24 18.37 20.97
N ARG A 290 -3.77 19.60 20.73
CA ARG A 290 -2.68 20.21 21.50
C ARG A 290 -3.03 20.34 22.98
N GLU A 291 -4.26 20.75 23.30
CA GLU A 291 -4.74 20.85 24.69
C GLU A 291 -4.84 19.45 25.34
N THR A 292 -5.40 18.47 24.63
CA THR A 292 -5.47 17.08 25.11
C THR A 292 -4.07 16.50 25.35
N ALA A 293 -3.16 16.67 24.38
CA ALA A 293 -1.77 16.23 24.48
C ALA A 293 -1.03 16.96 25.61
N GLY A 294 -1.27 18.26 25.77
CA GLY A 294 -0.67 19.09 26.81
C GLY A 294 -1.02 18.62 28.23
N ALA A 295 -2.28 18.23 28.46
CA ALA A 295 -2.70 17.67 29.74
C ALA A 295 -1.92 16.38 30.09
N VAL A 296 -1.78 15.47 29.11
CA VAL A 296 -1.01 14.24 29.30
C VAL A 296 0.49 14.51 29.45
N ALA A 297 1.03 15.40 28.62
CA ALA A 297 2.43 15.80 28.64
C ALA A 297 2.86 16.38 30.00
N ALA A 298 2.07 17.31 30.54
CA ALA A 298 2.30 17.91 31.86
C ALA A 298 2.33 16.84 32.96
N ARG A 299 1.45 15.84 32.87
CA ARG A 299 1.35 14.77 33.86
C ARG A 299 2.48 13.73 33.77
N LEU A 300 2.98 13.47 32.56
CA LEU A 300 4.06 12.51 32.31
C LEU A 300 5.47 13.14 32.31
N GLY A 301 5.58 14.47 32.29
CA GLY A 301 6.86 15.16 32.13
C GLY A 301 7.49 14.95 30.76
N LEU A 302 6.67 14.85 29.71
CA LEU A 302 7.11 14.61 28.32
C LEU A 302 6.83 15.82 27.44
N GLU A 303 7.63 16.00 26.40
CA GLU A 303 7.42 17.03 25.37
C GLU A 303 6.41 16.57 24.30
N VAL A 304 5.65 17.52 23.75
CA VAL A 304 4.72 17.26 22.63
C VAL A 304 5.36 17.63 21.31
N ARG A 305 5.51 16.66 20.41
CA ARG A 305 5.89 16.92 19.01
C ARG A 305 4.65 17.10 18.15
N ILE A 306 4.63 18.15 17.32
CA ILE A 306 3.55 18.35 16.35
C ILE A 306 3.85 17.57 15.06
N GLU A 307 2.83 16.90 14.51
CA GLU A 307 2.87 16.22 13.21
C GLU A 307 1.64 16.60 12.39
N ASP A 308 1.86 17.40 11.34
CA ASP A 308 0.80 17.96 10.48
C ASP A 308 0.00 16.89 9.74
N GLY A 309 0.60 15.74 9.44
CA GLY A 309 -0.09 14.65 8.78
C GLY A 309 -1.19 14.00 9.64
N LEU A 310 -1.26 14.32 10.94
CA LEU A 310 -2.29 13.85 11.87
C LEU A 310 -3.50 14.79 12.00
N ARG A 311 -3.57 15.91 11.27
CA ARG A 311 -4.76 16.79 11.30
C ARG A 311 -6.05 16.04 10.90
N GLU A 312 -7.21 16.52 11.34
CA GLU A 312 -8.50 15.97 10.86
C GLU A 312 -8.67 16.24 9.36
N THR A 313 -9.55 15.49 8.71
CA THR A 313 -10.03 15.76 7.34
C THR A 313 -10.48 17.21 7.23
N ASP A 314 -10.11 17.90 6.15
CA ASP A 314 -10.73 19.17 5.79
C ASP A 314 -12.13 18.92 5.21
N PHE A 315 -13.18 19.46 5.83
CA PHE A 315 -14.55 19.25 5.37
C PHE A 315 -15.06 20.36 4.44
N GLY A 316 -14.22 21.32 4.05
CA GLY A 316 -14.58 22.38 3.11
C GLY A 316 -15.81 23.17 3.55
N ALA A 317 -16.80 23.29 2.68
CA ALA A 317 -18.05 24.01 2.95
C ALA A 317 -18.93 23.36 4.03
N TRP A 318 -18.60 22.14 4.50
CA TRP A 318 -19.37 21.45 5.53
C TRP A 318 -18.90 21.79 6.95
N GLU A 319 -17.78 22.48 7.11
CA GLU A 319 -17.24 22.87 8.41
C GLU A 319 -18.31 23.58 9.28
N GLY A 320 -18.45 23.12 10.53
CA GLY A 320 -19.43 23.64 11.48
C GLY A 320 -20.88 23.19 11.24
N LEU A 321 -21.19 22.48 10.16
CA LEU A 321 -22.54 21.96 9.90
C LEU A 321 -22.75 20.61 10.57
N THR A 322 -23.98 20.32 10.95
CA THR A 322 -24.41 18.95 11.33
C THR A 322 -24.56 18.07 10.09
N PHE A 323 -24.57 16.76 10.28
CA PHE A 323 -24.87 15.82 9.19
C PHE A 323 -26.24 16.09 8.53
N GLY A 324 -27.25 16.50 9.31
CA GLY A 324 -28.57 16.85 8.79
C GLY A 324 -28.53 18.08 7.88
N GLU A 325 -27.83 19.14 8.31
CA GLU A 325 -27.65 20.36 7.51
C GLU A 325 -26.85 20.11 6.22
N VAL A 326 -25.81 19.25 6.28
CA VAL A 326 -25.06 18.85 5.08
C VAL A 326 -25.96 18.06 4.13
N LYS A 327 -26.74 17.11 4.64
CA LYS A 327 -27.66 16.34 3.81
C LYS A 327 -28.71 17.22 3.13
N GLU A 328 -29.21 18.24 3.83
CA GLU A 328 -30.19 19.20 3.28
C GLU A 328 -29.57 20.13 2.24
N ARG A 329 -28.40 20.71 2.51
CA ARG A 329 -27.78 21.75 1.67
C ARG A 329 -26.89 21.18 0.55
N TYR A 330 -26.30 20.01 0.77
CA TYR A 330 -25.26 19.40 -0.07
C TYR A 330 -25.49 17.90 -0.30
N GLY A 331 -26.73 17.42 -0.34
CA GLY A 331 -27.06 15.99 -0.38
C GLY A 331 -26.33 15.18 -1.46
N ALA A 332 -26.26 15.70 -2.70
CA ALA A 332 -25.55 15.02 -3.79
C ALA A 332 -24.03 14.91 -3.56
N ASP A 333 -23.44 15.91 -2.91
CA ASP A 333 -22.02 15.94 -2.55
C ASP A 333 -21.73 14.93 -1.43
N LEU A 334 -22.62 14.88 -0.42
CA LEU A 334 -22.56 13.89 0.65
C LEU A 334 -22.67 12.46 0.12
N ASP A 335 -23.60 12.19 -0.81
CA ASP A 335 -23.76 10.89 -1.44
C ASP A 335 -22.49 10.50 -2.24
N ALA A 336 -21.92 11.43 -2.99
CA ALA A 336 -20.68 11.20 -3.73
C ALA A 336 -19.49 10.88 -2.80
N TRP A 337 -19.36 11.64 -1.71
CA TRP A 337 -18.30 11.46 -0.70
C TRP A 337 -18.41 10.12 0.05
N LEU A 338 -19.62 9.67 0.36
CA LEU A 338 -19.86 8.36 0.97
C LEU A 338 -19.65 7.21 -0.02
N ALA A 339 -19.98 7.41 -1.30
CA ALA A 339 -19.85 6.38 -2.33
C ALA A 339 -18.41 6.21 -2.87
N SER A 340 -17.56 7.23 -2.73
CA SER A 340 -16.21 7.23 -3.31
C SER A 340 -15.18 7.85 -2.38
N ALA A 341 -14.14 7.08 -2.05
CA ALA A 341 -12.99 7.59 -1.29
C ALA A 341 -12.20 8.69 -2.02
N LYS A 342 -12.44 8.93 -3.31
CA LYS A 342 -11.79 9.99 -4.11
C LYS A 342 -12.63 11.27 -4.19
N ALA A 343 -13.91 11.22 -3.83
CA ALA A 343 -14.73 12.41 -3.78
C ALA A 343 -14.30 13.26 -2.58
N ALA A 344 -14.24 14.57 -2.78
CA ALA A 344 -13.90 15.55 -1.76
C ALA A 344 -15.12 16.46 -1.53
N PRO A 345 -15.34 16.96 -0.31
CA PRO A 345 -16.39 17.92 -0.04
C PRO A 345 -16.23 19.19 -0.88
N THR A 346 -17.36 19.76 -1.30
CA THR A 346 -17.43 21.06 -1.96
C THR A 346 -16.75 22.13 -1.10
N GLY A 347 -16.10 23.12 -1.74
CA GLY A 347 -15.44 24.22 -1.03
C GLY A 347 -13.97 23.98 -0.68
N GLY A 348 -13.33 22.95 -1.26
CA GLY A 348 -11.88 22.74 -1.15
C GLY A 348 -11.44 21.83 -0.02
N GLY A 349 -12.29 20.89 0.40
CA GLY A 349 -11.96 19.88 1.42
C GLY A 349 -11.10 18.72 0.92
N GLU A 350 -10.81 17.76 1.81
CA GLU A 350 -10.03 16.56 1.51
C GLU A 350 -10.93 15.34 1.23
N SER A 351 -10.56 14.56 0.22
CA SER A 351 -11.09 13.20 0.04
C SER A 351 -10.46 12.22 1.04
N PHE A 352 -11.14 11.10 1.31
CA PHE A 352 -10.55 10.04 2.15
C PHE A 352 -9.24 9.48 1.59
N ALA A 353 -9.06 9.49 0.26
CA ALA A 353 -7.84 9.06 -0.40
C ALA A 353 -6.65 10.02 -0.11
N GLU A 354 -6.91 11.32 -0.06
CA GLU A 354 -5.90 12.32 0.30
C GLU A 354 -5.52 12.22 1.77
N VAL A 355 -6.51 12.10 2.65
CA VAL A 355 -6.30 11.85 4.09
C VAL A 355 -5.47 10.57 4.29
N ALA A 356 -5.83 9.48 3.60
CA ALA A 356 -5.11 8.22 3.68
C ALA A 356 -3.65 8.34 3.24
N ARG A 357 -3.37 9.11 2.18
CA ARG A 357 -1.99 9.33 1.71
C ARG A 357 -1.16 10.09 2.75
N ARG A 358 -1.68 11.20 3.30
CA ARG A 358 -0.93 11.99 4.29
C ARG A 358 -0.78 11.26 5.63
N VAL A 359 -1.80 10.53 6.07
CA VAL A 359 -1.77 9.76 7.32
C VAL A 359 -0.83 8.56 7.19
N ALA A 360 -0.78 7.88 6.04
CA ALA A 360 0.20 6.82 5.78
C ALA A 360 1.63 7.36 5.82
N ALA A 361 1.89 8.51 5.18
CA ALA A 361 3.20 9.14 5.23
C ALA A 361 3.60 9.57 6.66
N ALA A 362 2.65 10.07 7.47
CA ALA A 362 2.88 10.38 8.88
C ALA A 362 3.18 9.11 9.69
N ARG A 363 2.39 8.05 9.51
CA ARG A 363 2.65 6.73 10.12
C ARG A 363 4.07 6.27 9.80
N ASP A 364 4.51 6.31 8.55
CA ASP A 364 5.83 5.81 8.15
C ASP A 364 6.95 6.61 8.82
N ARG A 365 6.80 7.94 8.93
CA ARG A 365 7.73 8.79 9.71
C ARG A 365 7.75 8.40 11.18
N LEU A 366 6.59 8.20 11.79
CA LEU A 366 6.48 7.84 13.22
C LEU A 366 7.08 6.45 13.49
N VAL A 367 6.79 5.47 12.64
CA VAL A 367 7.32 4.10 12.76
C VAL A 367 8.82 4.08 12.63
N SER A 368 9.37 4.80 11.64
CA SER A 368 10.82 4.92 11.44
C SER A 368 11.49 5.64 12.61
N ARG A 369 10.91 6.75 13.09
CA ARG A 369 11.48 7.57 14.16
C ARG A 369 11.43 6.90 15.53
N TYR A 370 10.39 6.12 15.80
CA TYR A 370 10.05 5.61 17.12
C TYR A 370 10.02 4.08 17.18
N ALA A 371 10.83 3.42 16.35
CA ALA A 371 11.01 1.98 16.39
C ALA A 371 11.29 1.51 17.83
N GLY A 372 10.56 0.50 18.27
CA GLY A 372 10.63 -0.07 19.62
C GLY A 372 10.06 0.78 20.75
N ARG A 373 9.44 1.92 20.46
CA ARG A 373 8.90 2.82 21.49
C ARG A 373 7.38 2.88 21.46
N THR A 374 6.80 3.23 22.60
CA THR A 374 5.37 3.50 22.74
C THR A 374 5.12 5.00 22.62
N VAL A 375 4.39 5.39 21.58
CA VAL A 375 4.12 6.78 21.22
C VAL A 375 2.64 7.07 21.42
N LEU A 376 2.32 7.96 22.35
CA LEU A 376 0.98 8.53 22.43
C LEU A 376 0.79 9.47 21.24
N THR A 377 -0.20 9.18 20.40
CA THR A 377 -0.51 9.91 19.18
C THR A 377 -1.90 10.52 19.33
N VAL A 378 -1.96 11.82 19.61
CA VAL A 378 -3.21 12.55 19.85
C VAL A 378 -3.74 13.14 18.55
N THR A 379 -4.91 12.70 18.12
CA THR A 379 -5.47 13.05 16.80
C THR A 379 -7.01 12.95 16.81
N HIS A 380 -7.62 12.67 15.67
CA HIS A 380 -9.05 12.83 15.41
C HIS A 380 -9.67 11.55 14.82
N VAL A 381 -10.94 11.61 14.48
CA VAL A 381 -11.71 10.44 14.05
C VAL A 381 -11.14 9.87 12.75
N THR A 382 -10.95 10.69 11.71
CA THR A 382 -10.53 10.15 10.39
C THR A 382 -9.10 9.58 10.40
N PRO A 383 -8.10 10.26 10.98
CA PRO A 383 -6.75 9.70 11.08
C PRO A 383 -6.69 8.41 11.89
N ILE A 384 -7.39 8.32 13.04
CA ILE A 384 -7.40 7.08 13.85
C ILE A 384 -7.98 5.92 13.05
N LYS A 385 -9.17 6.11 12.46
CA LYS A 385 -9.80 5.09 11.63
C LYS A 385 -8.90 4.68 10.46
N THR A 386 -8.21 5.63 9.86
CA THR A 386 -7.30 5.37 8.75
C THR A 386 -6.08 4.57 9.18
N LEU A 387 -5.47 4.89 10.32
CA LEU A 387 -4.37 4.10 10.89
C LEU A 387 -4.85 2.67 11.20
N VAL A 388 -5.97 2.51 11.90
CA VAL A 388 -6.53 1.18 12.20
C VAL A 388 -6.84 0.40 10.92
N ARG A 389 -7.45 1.04 9.92
CA ARG A 389 -7.73 0.43 8.61
C ARG A 389 -6.44 -0.07 7.95
N LEU A 390 -5.41 0.77 7.88
CA LEU A 390 -4.12 0.41 7.28
C LEU A 390 -3.46 -0.75 8.00
N ALA A 391 -3.56 -0.80 9.33
CA ALA A 391 -3.02 -1.89 10.13
C ALA A 391 -3.74 -3.22 9.90
N LEU A 392 -5.05 -3.18 9.69
CA LEU A 392 -5.86 -4.37 9.40
C LEU A 392 -5.79 -4.80 7.92
N GLY A 393 -5.17 -4.00 7.04
CA GLY A 393 -5.29 -4.19 5.59
C GLY A 393 -6.74 -4.08 5.10
N ALA A 394 -7.58 -3.34 5.81
CA ALA A 394 -9.02 -3.28 5.58
C ALA A 394 -9.38 -2.37 4.39
N PRO A 395 -10.50 -2.64 3.69
CA PRO A 395 -10.91 -1.82 2.55
C PRO A 395 -11.45 -0.44 3.03
N PRO A 396 -11.49 0.59 2.16
CA PRO A 396 -11.87 1.96 2.53
C PRO A 396 -13.20 2.08 3.28
N GLU A 397 -14.19 1.25 2.95
CA GLU A 397 -15.55 1.27 3.52
C GLU A 397 -15.56 0.93 5.02
N SER A 398 -14.48 0.32 5.54
CA SER A 398 -14.33 0.07 6.97
C SER A 398 -14.28 1.34 7.81
N LEU A 399 -13.92 2.50 7.23
CA LEU A 399 -13.97 3.80 7.92
C LEU A 399 -15.38 4.11 8.45
N PHE A 400 -16.44 3.66 7.75
CA PHE A 400 -17.83 3.88 8.16
C PHE A 400 -18.35 2.86 9.18
N ARG A 401 -17.55 1.84 9.50
CA ARG A 401 -17.92 0.74 10.42
C ARG A 401 -17.20 0.81 11.77
N MET A 402 -16.44 1.87 12.00
CA MET A 402 -15.73 2.12 13.25
C MET A 402 -16.40 3.27 13.99
N GLU A 403 -16.63 3.10 15.29
CA GLU A 403 -17.05 4.17 16.19
C GLU A 403 -15.86 4.57 17.06
N LEU A 404 -15.73 5.87 17.32
CA LEU A 404 -14.68 6.43 18.19
C LEU A 404 -15.30 7.50 19.07
N SER A 405 -15.32 7.29 20.38
CA SER A 405 -15.80 8.25 21.38
C SER A 405 -14.74 9.34 21.64
N ALA A 406 -15.15 10.51 22.14
CA ALA A 406 -14.19 11.54 22.59
C ALA A 406 -13.27 10.98 23.68
N ALA A 407 -12.00 11.38 23.67
CA ALA A 407 -10.95 10.84 24.54
C ALA A 407 -10.76 9.31 24.49
N SER A 408 -11.33 8.61 23.50
CA SER A 408 -11.12 7.17 23.38
C SER A 408 -9.68 6.81 23.01
N VAL A 409 -9.24 5.65 23.49
CA VAL A 409 -7.91 5.09 23.25
C VAL A 409 -8.00 3.88 22.33
N SER A 410 -7.17 3.88 21.29
CA SER A 410 -6.91 2.70 20.45
C SER A 410 -5.41 2.41 20.46
N THR A 411 -4.99 1.20 20.11
CA THR A 411 -3.57 0.84 20.12
C THR A 411 -3.22 -0.01 18.92
N VAL A 412 -2.18 0.41 18.20
CA VAL A 412 -1.68 -0.29 17.02
C VAL A 412 -0.17 -0.42 17.11
N ALA A 413 0.34 -1.64 17.01
CA ALA A 413 1.77 -1.91 16.85
C ALA A 413 2.10 -2.01 15.36
N TYR A 414 3.05 -1.21 14.88
CA TYR A 414 3.55 -1.25 13.51
C TYR A 414 5.01 -1.69 13.48
N TYR A 415 5.32 -2.58 12.56
CA TYR A 415 6.64 -3.18 12.38
C TYR A 415 7.30 -2.61 11.12
N ALA A 416 8.64 -2.63 11.09
CA ALA A 416 9.42 -2.05 10.00
C ALA A 416 9.24 -2.79 8.65
N ASP A 417 8.88 -4.07 8.69
CA ASP A 417 8.57 -4.89 7.51
C ASP A 417 7.19 -4.59 6.90
N GLY A 418 6.41 -3.71 7.54
CA GLY A 418 5.06 -3.34 7.13
C GLY A 418 3.95 -4.18 7.79
N ASN A 419 4.29 -5.14 8.64
CA ASN A 419 3.28 -5.81 9.47
C ASN A 419 2.70 -4.84 10.51
N ALA A 420 1.48 -5.14 10.96
CA ALA A 420 0.84 -4.40 12.03
C ALA A 420 -0.11 -5.28 12.86
N SER A 421 -0.42 -4.83 14.07
CA SER A 421 -1.38 -5.49 14.97
C SER A 421 -2.18 -4.44 15.72
N VAL A 422 -3.51 -4.48 15.56
CA VAL A 422 -4.45 -3.70 16.37
C VAL A 422 -4.69 -4.44 17.68
N ARG A 423 -4.32 -3.80 18.80
CA ARG A 423 -4.39 -4.38 20.16
C ARG A 423 -5.60 -3.89 20.95
N LEU A 424 -6.10 -2.71 20.62
CA LEU A 424 -7.21 -2.06 21.32
C LEU A 424 -7.92 -1.11 20.35
N LEU A 425 -9.24 -0.99 20.46
CA LEU A 425 -10.05 -0.06 19.67
C LEU A 425 -11.12 0.58 20.55
N ASN A 426 -11.20 1.91 20.52
CA ASN A 426 -12.24 2.72 21.16
C ASN A 426 -12.45 2.47 22.67
N ASP A 427 -11.38 2.26 23.43
CA ASP A 427 -11.47 2.11 24.88
C ASP A 427 -11.73 3.45 25.58
N THR A 428 -12.68 3.44 26.51
CA THR A 428 -13.08 4.61 27.32
C THR A 428 -13.13 4.25 28.81
N SER A 429 -12.52 3.14 29.23
CA SER A 429 -12.61 2.68 30.63
C SER A 429 -12.04 3.68 31.63
N HIS A 430 -11.10 4.53 31.22
CA HIS A 430 -10.48 5.57 32.04
C HIS A 430 -11.43 6.74 32.34
N LEU A 431 -12.58 6.83 31.67
CA LEU A 431 -13.58 7.89 31.88
C LEU A 431 -14.66 7.48 32.89
N ARG A 432 -14.58 6.28 33.47
CA ARG A 432 -15.63 5.70 34.33
C ARG A 432 -15.23 5.69 35.79
#